data_AF-A0A7X7N0S5-F1
#
_entry.id   AF-A0A7X7N0S5-F1
#
_cell.length_a   1.000
_cell.length_b   1.000
_cell.length_c   1.000
_cell.angle_alpha   90.00
_cell.angle_beta   90.00
_cell.angle_gamma   90.00
#
_symmetry.space_group_name_H-M   'P 1'
#
loop_
_entity.id
_entity.type
_entity.pdbx_description
1 polymer ?
#
loop_
_entity_poly.entity_id
_entity_poly.type
_entity_poly.pdbx_seq_one_letter_code
_entity_poly.pdbx_strand_id
1 'polypeptide(L)'
;MTGSLQIKKDKYYIVLNTYDAHGNRKPKWISTGLAEKGNKKRAEKMLRDTLREYEEREKLIKSDMLFSDAVRQWLLDSAIRVDAVTLQGYEALARVHILPYFDDLQIKLIDLDRHILQKYIDEKYRNGRTDGKGGLSPASLRLHKNVLYQTLTDAVLNELILSNPCEYVQLPQMQRYESKFYTADQLNALLEAIKDESLYPLIKITSVYGLRRSEVLGLKWDSIDFDAGIVTIKHTVSKVSQTV
;
A
#
# COMPACT_ATOMS: atom_id res chain seq x y z
N MET A 1 -21.41 13.95 -8.46
CA MET A 1 -20.20 14.71 -8.87
C MET A 1 -20.57 16.16 -9.26
N THR A 2 -19.73 17.19 -9.06
CA THR A 2 -20.02 18.59 -9.49
C THR A 2 -19.12 19.06 -10.64
N GLY A 3 -19.63 19.91 -11.52
CA GLY A 3 -18.88 20.44 -12.66
C GLY A 3 -19.28 21.86 -13.04
N SER A 4 -18.38 22.57 -13.74
CA SER A 4 -18.62 23.93 -14.23
C SER A 4 -18.09 24.11 -15.66
N LEU A 5 -18.55 25.15 -16.35
CA LEU A 5 -17.98 25.56 -17.63
C LEU A 5 -16.92 26.64 -17.42
N GLN A 6 -15.81 26.51 -18.13
CA GLN A 6 -14.73 27.51 -18.17
C GLN A 6 -14.36 27.82 -19.61
N ILE A 7 -13.89 29.03 -19.87
CA ILE A 7 -13.46 29.48 -21.21
C ILE A 7 -11.93 29.51 -21.22
N LYS A 8 -11.31 28.92 -22.24
CA LYS A 8 -9.86 28.95 -22.44
C LYS A 8 -9.55 28.98 -23.94
N LYS A 9 -8.81 29.99 -24.40
CA LYS A 9 -8.50 30.21 -25.83
C LYS A 9 -9.76 30.20 -26.71
N ASP A 10 -10.74 31.05 -26.37
CA ASP A 10 -12.02 31.25 -27.07
C ASP A 10 -12.88 29.99 -27.23
N LYS A 11 -12.66 28.95 -26.41
CA LYS A 11 -13.43 27.70 -26.41
C LYS A 11 -13.94 27.34 -25.02
N TYR A 12 -15.09 26.68 -24.97
CA TYR A 12 -15.66 26.12 -23.74
C TYR A 12 -14.97 24.80 -23.34
N TYR A 13 -14.73 24.65 -22.05
CA TYR A 13 -14.27 23.42 -21.40
C TYR A 13 -15.22 23.06 -20.26
N ILE A 14 -15.52 21.78 -20.14
CA ILE A 14 -16.16 21.20 -18.97
C ILE A 14 -15.06 20.94 -17.94
N VAL A 15 -15.29 21.44 -16.74
CA VAL A 15 -14.36 21.31 -15.62
C VAL A 15 -15.06 20.53 -14.53
N LEU A 16 -14.73 19.24 -14.42
CA LEU A 16 -15.24 18.38 -13.36
C LEU A 16 -14.38 18.56 -12.11
N ASN A 17 -15.02 18.77 -10.97
CA ASN A 17 -14.33 18.85 -9.68
C ASN A 17 -13.93 17.45 -9.24
N THR A 18 -12.73 17.05 -9.65
CA THR A 18 -12.02 15.89 -9.12
C THR A 18 -11.00 16.35 -8.07
N TYR A 19 -10.64 15.48 -7.14
CA TYR A 19 -9.66 15.75 -6.09
C TYR A 19 -8.38 14.97 -6.39
N ASP A 20 -7.22 15.50 -6.02
CA ASP A 20 -5.93 14.85 -6.22
C ASP A 20 -5.28 14.30 -4.95
N ALA A 21 -4.05 13.80 -5.15
CA ALA A 21 -3.04 13.29 -4.23
C ALA A 21 -3.03 13.90 -2.83
N HIS A 22 -3.33 15.18 -2.72
CA HIS A 22 -3.16 15.98 -1.51
C HIS A 22 -4.49 16.47 -0.92
N GLY A 23 -5.63 16.01 -1.45
CA GLY A 23 -6.95 16.54 -1.13
C GLY A 23 -7.21 17.91 -1.77
N ASN A 24 -6.30 18.38 -2.63
CA ASN A 24 -6.48 19.60 -3.37
C ASN A 24 -7.43 19.34 -4.54
N ARG A 25 -8.26 20.33 -4.85
CA ARG A 25 -9.15 20.25 -6.00
C ARG A 25 -8.31 20.25 -7.27
N LYS A 26 -8.26 19.11 -7.97
CA LYS A 26 -7.61 18.97 -9.27
C LYS A 26 -8.65 18.79 -10.35
N PRO A 27 -9.08 19.88 -10.97
CA PRO A 27 -10.14 19.82 -11.97
C PRO A 27 -9.74 18.96 -13.17
N LYS A 28 -10.61 18.03 -13.59
CA LYS A 28 -10.49 17.33 -14.88
C LYS A 28 -11.10 18.20 -15.96
N TRP A 29 -10.28 18.62 -16.91
CA TRP A 29 -10.68 19.45 -18.05
C TRP A 29 -11.06 18.58 -19.23
N ILE A 30 -12.28 18.71 -19.71
CA ILE A 30 -12.81 18.04 -20.90
C ILE A 30 -13.11 19.11 -21.93
N SER A 31 -12.49 19.01 -23.11
CA SER A 31 -12.75 19.97 -24.19
C SER A 31 -14.13 19.74 -24.79
N THR A 32 -14.92 20.80 -24.94
CA THR A 32 -16.21 20.71 -25.67
C THR A 32 -16.04 20.90 -27.17
N GLY A 33 -14.88 21.41 -27.62
CA GLY A 33 -14.65 21.82 -29.01
C GLY A 33 -15.43 23.07 -29.46
N LEU A 34 -16.32 23.62 -28.63
CA LEU A 34 -17.20 24.73 -28.98
C LEU A 34 -16.53 26.09 -28.75
N ALA A 35 -16.67 27.02 -29.70
CA ALA A 35 -16.23 28.40 -29.55
C ALA A 35 -17.11 29.17 -28.55
N GLU A 36 -16.55 30.14 -27.82
CA GLU A 36 -17.28 30.93 -26.83
C GLU A 36 -18.49 31.67 -27.45
N LYS A 37 -18.28 32.31 -28.59
CA LYS A 37 -19.29 33.14 -29.24
C LYS A 37 -20.43 32.26 -29.78
N GLY A 38 -21.63 32.44 -29.22
CA GLY A 38 -22.86 31.80 -29.70
C GLY A 38 -23.11 30.35 -29.25
N ASN A 39 -22.19 29.69 -28.54
CA ASN A 39 -22.34 28.27 -28.17
C ASN A 39 -22.64 28.00 -26.68
N LYS A 40 -22.83 29.03 -25.84
CA LYS A 40 -23.07 28.89 -24.39
C LYS A 40 -24.10 27.80 -24.05
N LYS A 41 -25.28 27.83 -24.70
CA LYS A 41 -26.37 26.87 -24.47
C LYS A 41 -25.99 25.43 -24.85
N ARG A 42 -25.18 25.23 -25.90
CA ARG A 42 -24.68 23.91 -26.32
C ARG A 42 -23.63 23.39 -25.34
N ALA A 43 -22.73 24.26 -24.86
CA ALA A 43 -21.75 23.90 -23.85
C ALA A 43 -22.42 23.51 -22.51
N GLU A 44 -23.45 24.23 -22.08
CA GLU A 44 -24.24 23.89 -20.88
C GLU A 44 -24.99 22.57 -21.01
N LYS A 45 -25.43 22.22 -22.24
CA LYS A 45 -26.02 20.92 -22.52
C LYS A 45 -24.96 19.81 -22.41
N MET A 46 -23.79 19.98 -23.02
CA MET A 46 -22.70 19.00 -22.91
C MET A 46 -22.24 18.80 -21.45
N LEU A 47 -22.15 19.87 -20.65
CA LEU A 47 -21.86 19.75 -19.21
C LEU A 47 -22.88 18.84 -18.50
N ARG A 48 -24.18 19.07 -18.74
CA ARG A 48 -25.25 18.28 -18.15
C ARG A 48 -25.21 16.82 -18.61
N ASP A 49 -25.01 16.59 -19.91
CA ASP A 49 -24.94 15.24 -20.47
C ASP A 49 -23.74 14.47 -19.89
N THR A 50 -22.56 15.10 -19.78
CA THR A 50 -21.38 14.50 -19.14
C THR A 50 -21.59 14.20 -17.66
N LEU A 51 -22.21 15.11 -16.89
CA LEU A 51 -22.54 14.84 -15.49
C LEU A 51 -23.52 13.66 -15.36
N ARG A 52 -24.51 13.60 -16.27
CA ARG A 52 -25.51 12.52 -16.31
C ARG A 52 -24.87 11.17 -16.65
N GLU A 53 -23.96 11.11 -17.62
CA GLU A 53 -23.23 9.88 -17.96
C GLU A 53 -22.42 9.34 -16.77
N TYR A 54 -21.81 10.23 -15.99
CA TYR A 54 -21.11 9.85 -14.76
C TYR A 54 -22.08 9.33 -13.69
N GLU A 55 -23.21 10.00 -13.48
CA GLU A 55 -24.25 9.54 -12.55
C GLU A 55 -24.94 8.24 -13.01
N GLU A 56 -25.09 8.02 -14.31
CA GLU A 56 -25.65 6.79 -14.90
C GLU A 56 -24.67 5.63 -14.75
N ARG A 57 -23.36 5.85 -14.92
CA ARG A 57 -22.32 4.86 -14.62
C ARG A 57 -22.26 4.51 -13.13
N GLU A 58 -22.40 5.51 -12.25
CA GLU A 58 -22.55 5.28 -10.79
C GLU A 58 -23.76 4.40 -10.48
N LYS A 59 -24.89 4.56 -11.20
CA LYS A 59 -26.10 3.76 -10.98
C LYS A 59 -26.02 2.33 -11.51
N LEU A 60 -25.12 2.05 -12.47
CA LEU A 60 -24.93 0.73 -13.08
C LEU A 60 -24.08 -0.19 -12.21
N ILE A 61 -23.15 0.37 -11.44
CA ILE A 61 -22.35 -0.40 -10.48
C ILE A 61 -23.19 -0.59 -9.22
N LYS A 62 -23.77 -1.78 -9.08
CA LYS A 62 -24.43 -2.22 -7.86
C LYS A 62 -23.73 -3.47 -7.37
N SER A 63 -22.82 -3.29 -6.41
CA SER A 63 -22.20 -4.39 -5.69
C SER A 63 -22.68 -4.36 -4.25
N ASP A 64 -23.27 -5.47 -3.80
CA ASP A 64 -23.60 -5.70 -2.39
C ASP A 64 -22.42 -6.29 -1.60
N MET A 65 -21.25 -6.43 -2.25
CA MET A 65 -20.04 -6.95 -1.63
C MET A 65 -19.60 -6.06 -0.47
N LEU A 66 -19.30 -6.66 0.68
CA LEU A 66 -18.67 -5.94 1.78
C LEU A 66 -17.21 -5.66 1.47
N PHE A 67 -16.67 -4.56 2.02
CA PHE A 67 -15.26 -4.25 1.84
C PHE A 67 -14.34 -5.34 2.43
N SER A 68 -14.73 -5.94 3.56
CA SER A 68 -13.95 -7.02 4.17
C SER A 68 -13.91 -8.28 3.31
N ASP A 69 -14.98 -8.58 2.58
CA ASP A 69 -15.00 -9.67 1.59
C ASP A 69 -14.08 -9.36 0.40
N ALA A 70 -14.01 -8.10 -0.03
CA ALA A 70 -13.06 -7.69 -1.07
C ALA A 70 -11.60 -7.90 -0.63
N VAL A 71 -11.28 -7.62 0.64
CA VAL A 71 -9.95 -7.89 1.21
C VAL A 71 -9.66 -9.40 1.23
N ARG A 72 -10.64 -10.23 1.62
CA ARG A 72 -10.49 -11.70 1.61
C ARG A 72 -10.23 -12.24 0.20
N GLN A 73 -11.01 -11.78 -0.78
CA GLN A 73 -10.84 -12.17 -2.18
C GLN A 73 -9.47 -11.74 -2.70
N TRP A 74 -9.06 -10.50 -2.43
CA TRP A 74 -7.76 -10.00 -2.83
C TRP A 74 -6.59 -10.80 -2.25
N LEU A 75 -6.70 -11.31 -1.01
CA LEU A 75 -5.69 -12.17 -0.40
C LEU A 75 -5.55 -13.51 -1.16
N LEU A 76 -6.69 -14.14 -1.51
CA LEU A 76 -6.70 -15.38 -2.29
C LEU A 76 -6.06 -15.17 -3.66
N ASP A 77 -6.41 -14.08 -4.35
CA ASP A 77 -5.89 -13.78 -5.69
C ASP A 77 -4.39 -13.41 -5.63
N SER A 78 -3.98 -12.73 -4.57
CA SER A 78 -2.58 -12.35 -4.35
C SER A 78 -1.70 -13.56 -4.06
N ALA A 79 -2.22 -14.62 -3.43
CA ALA A 79 -1.46 -15.84 -3.12
C ALA A 79 -0.86 -16.52 -4.35
N ILE A 80 -1.48 -16.33 -5.53
CA ILE A 80 -0.99 -16.88 -6.81
C ILE A 80 0.17 -16.05 -7.36
N ARG A 81 0.24 -14.76 -7.01
CA ARG A 81 1.12 -13.77 -7.65
C ARG A 81 2.34 -13.38 -6.82
N VAL A 82 2.31 -13.60 -5.51
CA VAL A 82 3.39 -13.18 -4.59
C VAL A 82 4.04 -14.37 -3.91
N ASP A 83 5.28 -14.18 -3.44
CA ASP A 83 5.96 -15.21 -2.66
C ASP A 83 5.30 -15.43 -1.27
N ALA A 84 5.55 -16.59 -0.69
CA ALA A 84 4.92 -17.01 0.57
C ALA A 84 5.19 -16.05 1.74
N VAL A 85 6.36 -15.40 1.82
CA VAL A 85 6.69 -14.47 2.91
C VAL A 85 5.89 -13.18 2.76
N THR A 86 5.76 -12.69 1.53
CA THR A 86 4.93 -11.52 1.23
C THR A 86 3.46 -11.79 1.55
N LEU A 87 2.91 -12.94 1.10
CA LEU A 87 1.53 -13.33 1.40
C LEU A 87 1.28 -13.42 2.90
N GLN A 88 2.17 -14.10 3.64
CA GLN A 88 2.07 -14.19 5.08
C GLN A 88 2.04 -12.82 5.76
N GLY A 89 2.83 -11.86 5.25
CA GLY A 89 2.80 -10.48 5.72
C GLY A 89 1.44 -9.82 5.52
N TYR A 90 0.83 -10.00 4.35
CA TYR A 90 -0.50 -9.48 4.03
C TYR A 90 -1.59 -10.12 4.90
N GLU A 91 -1.59 -11.44 5.02
CA GLU A 91 -2.56 -12.18 5.83
C GLU A 91 -2.49 -11.81 7.31
N ALA A 92 -1.28 -11.75 7.87
CA ALA A 92 -1.08 -11.39 9.27
C ALA A 92 -1.66 -9.99 9.55
N LEU A 93 -1.38 -9.03 8.66
CA LEU A 93 -1.87 -7.66 8.78
C LEU A 93 -3.39 -7.59 8.65
N ALA A 94 -3.94 -8.27 7.64
CA ALA A 94 -5.36 -8.26 7.35
C ALA A 94 -6.16 -8.89 8.49
N ARG A 95 -5.74 -10.09 8.93
CA ARG A 95 -6.40 -10.86 9.99
C ARG A 95 -6.39 -10.13 11.33
N VAL A 96 -5.28 -9.50 11.69
CA VAL A 96 -5.12 -8.87 13.02
C VAL A 96 -5.77 -7.48 13.07
N HIS A 97 -5.77 -6.73 11.97
CA HIS A 97 -6.17 -5.31 12.01
C HIS A 97 -7.27 -4.91 11.04
N ILE A 98 -7.17 -5.29 9.76
CA ILE A 98 -8.08 -4.79 8.72
C ILE A 98 -9.44 -5.48 8.83
N LEU A 99 -9.47 -6.81 8.74
CA LEU A 99 -10.70 -7.59 8.72
C LEU A 99 -11.54 -7.36 9.98
N PRO A 100 -11.03 -7.44 11.22
CA PRO A 100 -11.85 -7.21 12.40
C PRO A 100 -12.55 -5.84 12.40
N TYR A 101 -11.84 -4.78 11.99
CA TYR A 101 -12.41 -3.42 11.96
C TYR A 101 -13.54 -3.28 10.92
N PHE A 102 -13.33 -3.81 9.72
CA PHE A 102 -14.29 -3.63 8.62
C PHE A 102 -15.40 -4.68 8.63
N ASP A 103 -15.17 -5.85 9.23
CA ASP A 103 -16.22 -6.80 9.57
C ASP A 103 -17.16 -6.19 10.61
N ASP A 104 -16.66 -5.56 11.67
CA ASP A 104 -17.53 -4.90 12.65
C ASP A 104 -18.33 -3.74 12.04
N LEU A 105 -17.75 -3.03 11.06
CA LEU A 105 -18.39 -1.91 10.40
C LEU A 105 -19.47 -2.35 9.37
N GLN A 106 -19.39 -3.58 8.85
CA GLN A 106 -20.30 -4.13 7.83
C GLN A 106 -20.53 -3.17 6.65
N ILE A 107 -19.47 -2.46 6.22
CA ILE A 107 -19.58 -1.49 5.14
C ILE A 107 -19.50 -2.15 3.77
N LYS A 108 -20.44 -1.78 2.88
CA LYS A 108 -20.36 -2.17 1.48
C LYS A 108 -19.18 -1.51 0.81
N LEU A 109 -18.54 -2.24 -0.09
CA LEU A 109 -17.40 -1.77 -0.87
C LEU A 109 -17.71 -0.45 -1.62
N ILE A 110 -18.93 -0.32 -2.15
CA ILE A 110 -19.38 0.88 -2.87
C ILE A 110 -19.57 2.12 -1.99
N ASP A 111 -19.87 1.91 -0.70
CA ASP A 111 -20.09 2.98 0.27
C ASP A 111 -18.78 3.40 0.96
N LEU A 112 -17.67 2.69 0.69
CA LEU A 112 -16.38 2.98 1.28
C LEU A 112 -15.77 4.25 0.66
N ASP A 113 -15.49 5.24 1.51
CA ASP A 113 -14.88 6.48 1.09
C ASP A 113 -13.52 6.75 1.78
N ARG A 114 -12.87 7.84 1.37
CA ARG A 114 -11.60 8.29 1.96
C ARG A 114 -11.74 8.60 3.45
N HIS A 115 -12.87 9.15 3.89
CA HIS A 115 -13.05 9.57 5.28
C HIS A 115 -13.05 8.36 6.22
N ILE A 116 -13.71 7.28 5.82
CA ILE A 116 -13.76 6.03 6.57
C ILE A 116 -12.38 5.37 6.64
N LEU A 117 -11.65 5.32 5.52
CA LEU A 117 -10.27 4.82 5.51
C LEU A 117 -9.32 5.67 6.35
N GLN A 118 -9.47 7.01 6.33
CA GLN A 118 -8.68 7.90 7.19
C GLN A 118 -8.97 7.63 8.67
N LYS A 119 -10.26 7.46 9.03
CA LYS A 119 -10.66 7.11 10.41
C LYS A 119 -10.03 5.81 10.89
N TYR A 120 -9.95 4.80 10.02
CA TYR A 120 -9.25 3.55 10.31
C TYR A 120 -7.75 3.77 10.57
N ILE A 121 -7.06 4.51 9.68
CA ILE A 121 -5.63 4.80 9.85
C ILE A 121 -5.37 5.58 11.13
N ASP A 122 -6.20 6.58 11.43
CA ASP A 122 -6.08 7.41 12.63
C ASP A 122 -6.35 6.60 13.91
N GLU A 123 -7.29 5.66 13.88
CA GLU A 123 -7.54 4.73 14.99
C GLU A 123 -6.33 3.82 15.22
N LYS A 124 -5.79 3.20 14.17
CA LYS A 124 -4.61 2.34 14.28
C LYS A 124 -3.35 3.11 14.68
N TYR A 125 -3.23 4.38 14.29
CA TYR A 125 -2.16 5.25 14.75
C TYR A 125 -2.23 5.56 16.25
N ARG A 126 -3.42 5.59 16.86
CA ARG A 126 -3.57 5.86 18.30
C ARG A 126 -3.57 4.60 19.15
N ASN A 127 -4.24 3.54 18.68
CA ASN A 127 -4.60 2.37 19.49
C ASN A 127 -4.32 1.02 18.79
N GLY A 128 -3.58 1.01 17.68
CA GLY A 128 -3.48 -0.20 16.87
C GLY A 128 -2.51 -1.28 17.38
N ARG A 129 -1.78 -1.08 18.50
CA ARG A 129 -0.94 -2.15 19.07
C ARG A 129 -1.80 -3.19 19.76
N THR A 130 -1.52 -4.47 19.48
CA THR A 130 -2.25 -5.61 20.06
C THR A 130 -1.99 -5.80 21.56
N ASP A 131 -0.91 -5.21 22.10
CA ASP A 131 -0.63 -5.23 23.55
C ASP A 131 -1.42 -4.15 24.32
N GLY A 132 -2.23 -3.34 23.63
CA GLY A 132 -3.01 -2.26 24.21
C GLY A 132 -2.17 -1.05 24.65
N LYS A 133 -0.86 -1.04 24.37
CA LYS A 133 0.07 0.01 24.86
C LYS A 133 0.28 1.14 23.84
N GLY A 134 -0.75 1.44 23.06
CA GLY A 134 -0.78 2.58 22.14
C GLY A 134 -0.85 2.22 20.66
N GLY A 135 -0.24 3.06 19.84
CA GLY A 135 -0.44 3.12 18.40
C GLY A 135 0.59 2.40 17.54
N LEU A 136 0.21 2.11 16.29
CA LEU A 136 1.12 1.58 15.28
C LEU A 136 2.07 2.66 14.76
N SER A 137 3.29 2.24 14.42
CA SER A 137 4.27 3.12 13.81
C SER A 137 3.86 3.55 12.38
N PRO A 138 4.34 4.71 11.88
CA PRO A 138 4.08 5.13 10.50
C PRO A 138 4.50 4.08 9.46
N ALA A 139 5.57 3.33 9.72
CA ALA A 139 6.02 2.24 8.86
C ALA A 139 4.99 1.09 8.79
N SER A 140 4.39 0.75 9.92
CA SER A 140 3.34 -0.27 9.98
C SER A 140 2.08 0.20 9.24
N LEU A 141 1.65 1.45 9.47
CA LEU A 141 0.48 2.01 8.78
C LEU A 141 0.67 2.11 7.26
N ARG A 142 1.90 2.26 6.77
CA ARG A 142 2.21 2.16 5.34
C ARG A 142 1.93 0.77 4.77
N LEU A 143 2.19 -0.29 5.54
CA LEU A 143 1.81 -1.66 5.13
C LEU A 143 0.29 -1.81 5.09
N HIS A 144 -0.44 -1.21 6.05
CA HIS A 144 -1.91 -1.21 6.04
C HIS A 144 -2.43 -0.53 4.79
N LYS A 145 -1.94 0.69 4.51
CA LYS A 145 -2.30 1.45 3.30
C LYS A 145 -1.99 0.64 2.04
N ASN A 146 -0.88 -0.12 2.00
CA ASN A 146 -0.55 -0.95 0.85
C ASN A 146 -1.62 -2.02 0.57
N VAL A 147 -2.01 -2.79 1.59
CA VAL A 147 -3.07 -3.81 1.46
C VAL A 147 -4.41 -3.19 1.04
N LEU A 148 -4.81 -2.09 1.69
CA LEU A 148 -6.04 -1.37 1.36
C LEU A 148 -6.02 -0.85 -0.08
N TYR A 149 -4.91 -0.23 -0.49
CA TYR A 149 -4.75 0.35 -1.81
C TYR A 149 -4.79 -0.72 -2.90
N GLN A 150 -4.09 -1.84 -2.72
CA GLN A 150 -4.09 -2.94 -3.69
C GLN A 150 -5.48 -3.59 -3.80
N THR A 151 -6.14 -3.86 -2.68
CA THR A 151 -7.53 -4.38 -2.65
C THR A 151 -8.47 -3.48 -3.44
N LEU A 152 -8.42 -2.16 -3.19
CA LEU A 152 -9.31 -1.21 -3.84
C LEU A 152 -8.94 -0.94 -5.30
N THR A 153 -7.67 -1.13 -5.67
CA THR A 153 -7.26 -1.08 -7.07
C THR A 153 -7.83 -2.27 -7.83
N ASP A 154 -7.76 -3.45 -7.25
CA ASP A 154 -8.34 -4.66 -7.82
C ASP A 154 -9.86 -4.53 -7.97
N ALA A 155 -10.54 -3.95 -6.97
CA ALA A 155 -11.97 -3.64 -7.06
C ALA A 155 -12.31 -2.66 -8.19
N VAL A 156 -11.45 -1.67 -8.48
CA VAL A 156 -11.64 -0.76 -9.63
C VAL A 156 -11.44 -1.51 -10.95
N LEU A 157 -10.42 -2.37 -11.05
CA LEU A 157 -10.15 -3.16 -12.24
C LEU A 157 -11.29 -4.14 -12.56
N ASN A 158 -11.93 -4.68 -11.53
CA ASN A 158 -13.10 -5.55 -11.63
C ASN A 158 -14.43 -4.78 -11.71
N GLU A 159 -14.39 -3.46 -11.92
CA GLU A 159 -15.56 -2.58 -12.09
C GLU A 159 -16.56 -2.64 -10.92
N LEU A 160 -16.10 -3.01 -9.72
CA LEU A 160 -16.92 -3.06 -8.50
C LEU A 160 -17.09 -1.68 -7.86
N ILE A 161 -16.14 -0.77 -8.12
CA ILE A 161 -16.16 0.64 -7.73
C ILE A 161 -15.53 1.49 -8.83
N LEU A 162 -15.89 2.78 -8.90
CA LEU A 162 -15.43 3.68 -9.96
C LEU A 162 -14.01 4.22 -9.77
N SER A 163 -13.54 4.28 -8.53
CA SER A 163 -12.24 4.88 -8.19
C SER A 163 -11.75 4.35 -6.85
N ASN A 164 -10.43 4.42 -6.63
CA ASN A 164 -9.81 3.92 -5.42
C ASN A 164 -9.85 4.99 -4.30
N PRO A 165 -10.65 4.83 -3.23
CA PRO A 165 -10.75 5.82 -2.16
C PRO A 165 -9.48 5.91 -1.28
N CYS A 166 -8.55 4.95 -1.40
CA CYS A 166 -7.32 4.90 -0.59
C CYS A 166 -6.20 5.81 -1.12
N GLU A 167 -6.28 6.28 -2.37
CA GLU A 167 -5.22 7.03 -3.05
C GLU A 167 -4.70 8.19 -2.18
N TYR A 168 -5.63 8.93 -1.56
CA TYR A 168 -5.35 10.19 -0.86
C TYR A 168 -5.45 10.09 0.66
N VAL A 169 -5.47 8.87 1.20
CA VAL A 169 -5.38 8.62 2.64
C VAL A 169 -4.00 9.06 3.12
N GLN A 170 -3.98 9.91 4.14
CA GLN A 170 -2.75 10.50 4.67
C GLN A 170 -2.20 9.60 5.78
N LEU A 171 -0.88 9.41 5.76
CA LEU A 171 -0.16 8.70 6.80
C LEU A 171 0.54 9.70 7.73
N PRO A 172 0.69 9.38 9.02
CA PRO A 172 1.50 10.17 9.93
C PRO A 172 2.93 10.33 9.41
N GLN A 173 3.56 11.46 9.72
CA GLN A 173 4.93 11.73 9.28
C GLN A 173 5.89 10.69 9.87
N MET A 174 6.67 10.05 8.99
CA MET A 174 7.70 9.12 9.42
C MET A 174 8.92 9.93 9.89
N GLN A 175 9.27 9.81 11.16
CA GLN A 175 10.55 10.29 11.65
C GLN A 175 11.67 9.46 10.99
N ARG A 176 12.70 10.15 10.49
CA ARG A 176 13.86 9.48 9.93
C ARG A 176 14.59 8.78 11.07
N TYR A 177 14.63 7.46 11.01
CA TYR A 177 15.44 6.68 11.94
C TYR A 177 16.90 6.83 11.53
N GLU A 178 17.73 7.36 12.43
CA GLU A 178 19.17 7.31 12.29
C GLU A 178 19.68 6.00 12.87
N SER A 179 20.07 5.10 11.97
CA SER A 179 20.69 3.83 12.33
C SER A 179 22.06 4.08 12.96
N LYS A 180 22.27 3.52 14.15
CA LYS A 180 23.59 3.43 14.77
C LYS A 180 24.28 2.16 14.30
N PHE A 181 25.55 2.29 13.94
CA PHE A 181 26.38 1.18 13.50
C PHE A 181 27.58 1.02 14.43
N TYR A 182 28.13 -0.18 14.49
CA TYR A 182 29.34 -0.45 15.27
C TYR A 182 30.54 0.28 14.66
N THR A 183 31.35 0.92 15.50
CA THR A 183 32.73 1.28 15.12
C THR A 183 33.60 0.02 15.05
N ALA A 184 34.77 0.12 14.44
CA ALA A 184 35.73 -1.00 14.40
C ALA A 184 36.05 -1.52 15.82
N ASP A 185 36.31 -0.64 16.78
CA ASP A 185 36.62 -1.01 18.17
C ASP A 185 35.45 -1.72 18.85
N GLN A 186 34.22 -1.21 18.64
CA GLN A 186 33.03 -1.83 19.22
C GLN A 186 32.73 -3.20 18.58
N LEU A 187 32.97 -3.35 17.28
CA LEU A 187 32.84 -4.64 16.60
C LEU A 187 33.89 -5.63 17.11
N ASN A 188 35.14 -5.22 17.27
CA ASN A 188 36.19 -6.06 17.83
C ASN A 188 35.86 -6.49 19.26
N ALA A 189 35.38 -5.57 20.10
CA ALA A 189 34.92 -5.88 21.45
C ALA A 189 33.76 -6.90 21.46
N LEU A 190 32.80 -6.74 20.54
CA LEU A 190 31.71 -7.72 20.36
C LEU A 190 32.25 -9.08 19.96
N LEU A 191 33.13 -9.16 18.96
CA LEU A 191 33.69 -10.42 18.47
C LEU A 191 34.51 -11.14 19.56
N GLU A 192 35.27 -10.41 20.38
CA GLU A 192 36.00 -11.00 21.51
C GLU A 192 35.04 -11.53 22.59
N ALA A 193 33.97 -10.80 22.90
CA ALA A 193 33.00 -11.19 23.91
C ALA A 193 32.21 -12.46 23.56
N ILE A 194 32.04 -12.74 22.27
CA ILE A 194 31.27 -13.90 21.77
C ILE A 194 32.16 -15.01 21.21
N LYS A 195 33.49 -14.96 21.38
CA LYS A 195 34.43 -15.86 20.70
C LYS A 195 34.16 -17.36 20.89
N ASP A 196 33.60 -17.72 22.05
CA ASP A 196 33.28 -19.11 22.42
C ASP A 196 31.80 -19.47 22.15
N GLU A 197 31.00 -18.52 21.65
CA GLU A 197 29.59 -18.73 21.30
C GLU A 197 29.45 -19.35 19.91
N SER A 198 28.45 -20.22 19.75
CA SER A 198 28.16 -20.85 18.45
C SER A 198 27.80 -19.87 17.35
N LEU A 199 27.40 -18.65 17.71
CA LEU A 199 27.05 -17.57 16.78
C LEU A 199 28.28 -16.81 16.24
N TYR A 200 29.46 -16.96 16.86
CA TYR A 200 30.68 -16.25 16.45
C TYR A 200 30.96 -16.30 14.94
N PRO A 201 31.03 -17.47 14.27
CA PRO A 201 31.36 -17.53 12.85
C PRO A 201 30.32 -16.82 11.98
N LEU A 202 29.03 -16.87 12.35
CA LEU A 202 27.94 -16.22 11.63
C LEU A 202 28.03 -14.69 11.75
N ILE A 203 28.30 -14.19 12.96
CA ILE A 203 28.44 -12.75 13.19
C ILE A 203 29.70 -12.21 12.51
N LYS A 204 30.83 -12.94 12.60
CA LYS A 204 32.10 -12.55 11.97
C LYS A 204 31.99 -12.46 10.45
N ILE A 205 31.44 -13.49 9.79
CA ILE A 205 31.29 -13.46 8.32
C ILE A 205 30.31 -12.36 7.89
N THR A 206 29.22 -12.16 8.64
CA THR A 206 28.26 -11.09 8.38
C THR A 206 28.91 -9.71 8.50
N SER A 207 29.72 -9.49 9.54
CA SER A 207 30.35 -8.19 9.77
C SER A 207 31.44 -7.85 8.75
N VAL A 208 32.13 -8.86 8.22
CA VAL A 208 33.22 -8.65 7.25
C VAL A 208 32.68 -8.50 5.83
N TYR A 209 31.72 -9.35 5.43
CA TYR A 209 31.24 -9.42 4.04
C TYR A 209 29.87 -8.75 3.82
N GLY A 210 29.22 -8.27 4.88
CA GLY A 210 27.96 -7.53 4.78
C GLY A 210 26.75 -8.37 4.36
N LEU A 211 26.79 -9.68 4.62
CA LEU A 211 25.73 -10.61 4.24
C LEU A 211 24.42 -10.32 4.98
N ARG A 212 23.28 -10.47 4.31
CA ARG A 212 21.98 -10.41 4.97
C ARG A 212 21.79 -11.63 5.87
N ARG A 213 21.01 -11.48 6.95
CA ARG A 213 20.72 -12.59 7.88
C ARG A 213 20.21 -13.84 7.16
N SER A 214 19.33 -13.69 6.17
CA SER A 214 18.79 -14.82 5.40
C SER A 214 19.84 -15.50 4.53
N GLU A 215 20.84 -14.76 4.04
CA GLU A 215 21.94 -15.26 3.23
C GLU A 215 22.92 -16.07 4.10
N VAL A 216 23.30 -15.55 5.26
CA VAL A 216 24.20 -16.25 6.21
C VAL A 216 23.58 -17.54 6.73
N LEU A 217 22.28 -17.53 7.04
CA LEU A 217 21.57 -18.74 7.45
C LEU A 217 21.39 -19.75 6.31
N GLY A 218 21.48 -19.30 5.05
CA GLY A 218 21.40 -20.14 3.86
C GLY A 218 22.74 -20.67 3.37
N LEU A 219 23.85 -20.30 4.00
CA LEU A 219 25.17 -20.78 3.62
C LEU A 219 25.29 -22.29 3.81
N LYS A 220 25.80 -22.96 2.78
CA LYS A 220 26.09 -24.38 2.75
C LYS A 220 27.54 -24.59 2.31
N TRP A 221 28.09 -25.79 2.53
CA TRP A 221 29.47 -26.10 2.14
C TRP A 221 29.72 -26.00 0.63
N ASP A 222 28.71 -26.25 -0.19
CA ASP A 222 28.79 -26.12 -1.66
C ASP A 222 28.79 -24.66 -2.15
N SER A 223 28.59 -23.70 -1.25
CA SER A 223 28.76 -22.26 -1.53
C SER A 223 30.22 -21.81 -1.43
N ILE A 224 31.13 -22.63 -0.90
CA ILE A 224 32.51 -22.21 -0.62
C ILE A 224 33.46 -22.98 -1.53
N ASP A 225 34.17 -22.23 -2.37
CA ASP A 225 35.29 -22.71 -3.16
C ASP A 225 36.59 -22.29 -2.44
N PHE A 226 37.23 -23.24 -1.77
CA PHE A 226 38.46 -23.00 -1.01
C PHE A 226 39.69 -22.83 -1.92
N ASP A 227 39.68 -23.44 -3.11
CA ASP A 227 40.80 -23.34 -4.06
C ASP A 227 40.82 -21.97 -4.72
N ALA A 228 39.65 -21.44 -5.08
CA ALA A 228 39.49 -20.11 -5.64
C ALA A 228 39.38 -19.00 -4.57
N GLY A 229 39.14 -19.36 -3.31
CA GLY A 229 38.90 -18.40 -2.22
C GLY A 229 37.60 -17.62 -2.37
N ILE A 230 36.56 -18.25 -2.92
CA ILE A 230 35.28 -17.60 -3.27
C ILE A 230 34.14 -18.16 -2.42
N VAL A 231 33.31 -17.27 -1.88
CA VAL A 231 32.02 -17.62 -1.28
C VAL A 231 30.89 -17.14 -2.19
N THR A 232 30.07 -18.06 -2.68
CA THR A 232 28.93 -17.78 -3.54
C THR A 232 27.62 -17.94 -2.78
N ILE A 233 26.86 -16.85 -2.65
CA ILE A 233 25.55 -16.87 -1.98
C ILE A 233 24.50 -17.47 -2.92
N LYS A 234 24.16 -18.74 -2.69
CA LYS A 234 23.22 -19.51 -3.54
C LYS A 234 21.81 -19.61 -2.98
N HIS A 235 21.67 -19.48 -1.67
CA HIS A 235 20.41 -19.73 -0.97
C HIS A 235 20.13 -18.67 0.08
N THR A 236 18.84 -18.49 0.37
CA THR A 236 18.38 -17.68 1.50
C THR A 236 17.40 -18.48 2.34
N VAL A 237 17.39 -18.23 3.65
CA VAL A 237 16.42 -18.83 4.57
C VAL A 237 15.49 -17.75 5.10
N SER A 238 14.20 -17.99 4.93
CA SER A 238 13.12 -17.13 5.42
C SER A 238 12.17 -17.93 6.30
N LYS A 239 11.68 -17.30 7.37
CA LYS A 239 10.68 -17.93 8.24
C LYS A 239 9.31 -17.81 7.58
N VAL A 240 8.69 -18.95 7.31
CA VAL A 240 7.30 -19.05 6.83
C VAL A 240 6.41 -19.73 7.88
N SER A 241 5.17 -19.27 8.03
CA SER A 241 4.17 -19.79 8.96
C SER A 241 3.47 -21.04 8.43
N GLN A 242 3.44 -21.21 7.10
CA GLN A 242 2.99 -22.40 6.40
C GLN A 242 3.98 -22.69 5.27
N THR A 243 4.38 -23.94 5.14
CA THR A 243 5.24 -24.41 4.05
C THR A 243 4.34 -24.64 2.83
N VAL A 244 4.68 -24.02 1.70
CA VAL A 244 4.06 -24.32 0.40
C VAL A 244 4.58 -25.66 -0.10
#